data_AF-Q1N232-F1
#
_entry.id   AF-Q1N232-F1
#
_cell.length_a   1.000
_cell.length_b   1.000
_cell.length_c   1.000
_cell.angle_alpha   90.00
_cell.angle_beta   90.00
_cell.angle_gamma   90.00
#
_symmetry.space_group_name_H-M   'P 1'
#
loop_
_entity.id
_entity.type
_entity.pdbx_description
1 polymer ?
#
loop_
_entity_poly.entity_id
_entity_poly.type
_entity_poly.pdbx_seq_one_letter_code
_entity_poly.pdbx_strand_id
1 'polypeptide(L)'
;MNDIISSLKENINVRLKNPLLGAFVFAWVSLHIKGFGIFILVDTQEKIAMLRKKEWLLFDDVFLPFLLSIIFLIFLPLVNLLYDKFEGGWIVPKRLKILRAKTIAEVRAERSYVKEFEYENLSTLANSKRKLELSTADLSDIVEEIKDNCTKADEERVIKLLSATHEIKSAVTELSSSAKNLEK
;
A
#
# COMPACT_ATOMS: atom_id res chain seq x y z
N MET A 1 45.21 -12.25 -21.70
CA MET A 1 43.99 -12.11 -22.52
C MET A 1 42.86 -11.44 -21.73
N ASN A 2 42.63 -11.86 -20.48
CA ASN A 2 41.65 -11.22 -19.59
C ASN A 2 41.93 -9.73 -19.34
N ASP A 3 43.20 -9.32 -19.21
CA ASP A 3 43.56 -7.92 -19.00
C ASP A 3 43.28 -7.02 -20.21
N ILE A 4 43.39 -7.55 -21.42
CA ILE A 4 43.08 -6.81 -22.65
C ILE A 4 41.56 -6.61 -22.76
N ILE A 5 40.79 -7.67 -22.46
CA ILE A 5 39.34 -7.64 -22.48
C ILE A 5 38.79 -6.71 -21.38
N SER A 6 39.37 -6.74 -20.17
CA SER A 6 38.97 -5.85 -19.08
C SER A 6 39.30 -4.39 -19.41
N SER A 7 40.49 -4.11 -19.94
CA SER A 7 40.90 -2.76 -20.38
C SER A 7 40.00 -2.21 -21.49
N LEU A 8 39.61 -3.06 -22.44
CA LEU A 8 38.70 -2.67 -23.53
C LEU A 8 37.29 -2.41 -22.99
N LYS A 9 36.79 -3.31 -22.14
CA LYS A 9 35.47 -3.18 -21.50
C LYS A 9 35.38 -1.91 -20.67
N GLU A 10 36.42 -1.59 -19.92
CA GLU A 10 36.46 -0.39 -19.06
C GLU A 10 36.50 0.89 -19.88
N ASN A 11 37.30 0.93 -20.97
CA ASN A 11 37.30 2.05 -21.92
C ASN A 11 35.95 2.22 -22.63
N ILE A 12 35.35 1.11 -23.08
CA ILE A 12 34.04 1.11 -23.72
C ILE A 12 32.98 1.62 -22.75
N ASN A 13 33.01 1.20 -21.49
CA ASN A 13 32.05 1.60 -20.47
C ASN A 13 32.20 3.08 -20.07
N VAL A 14 33.44 3.58 -19.93
CA VAL A 14 33.70 5.01 -19.65
C VAL A 14 33.27 5.91 -20.82
N ARG A 15 33.48 5.46 -22.07
CA ARG A 15 33.18 6.26 -23.28
C ARG A 15 31.71 6.16 -23.72
N LEU A 16 31.06 5.01 -23.58
CA LEU A 16 29.62 4.83 -23.83
C LEU A 16 28.73 5.51 -22.79
N LYS A 17 29.26 5.80 -21.59
CA LYS A 17 28.57 6.67 -20.63
C LYS A 17 28.31 8.07 -21.18
N ASN A 18 29.07 8.52 -22.18
CA ASN A 18 28.73 9.74 -22.90
C ASN A 18 27.57 9.44 -23.87
N PRO A 19 26.35 9.96 -23.60
CA PRO A 19 25.17 9.63 -24.41
C PRO A 19 25.33 10.04 -25.88
N LEU A 20 26.10 11.11 -26.15
CA LEU A 20 26.38 11.55 -27.52
C LEU A 20 27.24 10.55 -28.28
N LEU A 21 28.31 10.04 -27.63
CA LEU A 21 29.21 9.06 -28.26
C LEU A 21 28.50 7.72 -28.47
N GLY A 22 27.70 7.29 -27.49
CA GLY A 22 26.89 6.08 -27.63
C GLY A 22 25.85 6.20 -28.75
N ALA A 23 25.11 7.31 -28.81
CA ALA A 23 24.16 7.56 -29.88
C ALA A 23 24.83 7.66 -31.26
N PHE A 24 26.04 8.25 -31.33
CA PHE A 24 26.81 8.33 -32.57
C PHE A 24 27.26 6.95 -33.06
N VAL A 25 27.89 6.15 -32.20
CA VAL A 25 28.33 4.79 -32.56
C VAL A 25 27.13 3.95 -32.97
N PHE A 26 26.01 4.05 -32.24
CA PHE A 26 24.77 3.37 -32.59
C PHE A 26 24.24 3.80 -33.96
N ALA A 27 24.12 5.11 -34.20
CA ALA A 27 23.67 5.66 -35.49
C ALA A 27 24.59 5.21 -36.65
N TRP A 28 25.90 5.24 -36.43
CA TRP A 28 26.89 4.85 -37.44
C TRP A 28 26.76 3.37 -37.81
N VAL A 29 26.64 2.50 -36.81
CA VAL A 29 26.44 1.05 -37.00
C VAL A 29 25.09 0.78 -37.66
N SER A 30 24.02 1.48 -37.25
CA SER A 30 22.69 1.32 -37.85
C SER A 30 22.67 1.69 -39.33
N LEU A 31 23.32 2.78 -39.73
CA LEU A 31 23.41 3.20 -41.13
C LEU A 31 24.26 2.23 -41.96
N HIS A 32 25.31 1.67 -41.35
CA HIS A 32 26.21 0.73 -42.00
C HIS A 32 25.89 -0.73 -41.71
N ILE A 33 24.70 -1.05 -41.22
CA ILE A 33 24.38 -2.38 -40.66
C ILE A 33 24.61 -3.52 -41.66
N LYS A 34 24.39 -3.27 -42.96
CA LYS A 34 24.66 -4.24 -44.02
C LYS A 34 26.15 -4.54 -44.16
N GLY A 35 26.96 -3.49 -44.25
CA GLY A 35 28.42 -3.62 -44.36
C GLY A 35 29.05 -4.18 -43.08
N PHE A 36 28.59 -3.69 -41.92
CA PHE A 36 29.03 -4.17 -40.61
C PHE A 36 28.63 -5.63 -40.36
N GLY A 37 27.41 -6.02 -40.72
CA GLY A 37 26.93 -7.39 -40.62
C GLY A 37 27.77 -8.34 -41.46
N ILE A 38 27.99 -8.02 -42.73
CA ILE A 38 28.84 -8.83 -43.63
C ILE A 38 30.27 -8.89 -43.07
N PHE A 39 30.83 -7.77 -42.60
CA PHE A 39 32.17 -7.70 -42.04
C PHE A 39 32.38 -8.60 -40.83
N ILE A 40 31.36 -8.83 -40.00
CA ILE A 40 31.45 -9.75 -38.86
C ILE A 40 31.53 -11.21 -39.33
N LEU A 41 30.76 -11.58 -40.36
CA LEU A 41 30.57 -12.96 -40.80
C LEU A 41 31.66 -13.49 -41.74
N VAL A 42 32.40 -12.60 -42.38
CA VAL A 42 33.36 -12.91 -43.44
C VAL A 42 34.75 -13.30 -42.90
N ASP A 43 35.56 -14.03 -43.66
CA ASP A 43 36.93 -14.42 -43.29
C ASP A 43 37.92 -13.24 -43.28
N THR A 44 39.01 -13.36 -42.52
CA THR A 44 40.00 -12.28 -42.30
C THR A 44 40.56 -11.67 -43.59
N GLN A 45 40.80 -12.48 -44.62
CA GLN A 45 41.32 -12.00 -45.91
C GLN A 45 40.30 -11.13 -46.66
N GLU A 46 39.03 -11.54 -46.63
CA GLU A 46 37.94 -10.80 -47.25
C GLU A 46 37.59 -9.53 -46.45
N LYS A 47 37.73 -9.53 -45.12
CA LYS A 47 37.60 -8.31 -44.28
C LYS A 47 38.59 -7.22 -44.72
N ILE A 48 39.84 -7.60 -44.94
CA ILE A 48 40.90 -6.68 -45.40
C ILE A 48 40.57 -6.16 -46.81
N ALA A 49 40.09 -7.03 -47.70
CA ALA A 49 39.68 -6.64 -49.05
C ALA A 49 38.49 -5.66 -49.05
N MET A 50 37.52 -5.85 -48.14
CA MET A 50 36.38 -4.94 -47.96
C MET A 50 36.82 -3.57 -47.46
N LEU A 51 37.70 -3.52 -46.46
CA LEU A 51 38.25 -2.26 -45.94
C LEU A 51 39.03 -1.48 -47.00
N ARG A 52 39.76 -2.18 -47.87
CA ARG A 52 40.56 -1.54 -48.93
C ARG A 52 39.72 -0.98 -50.08
N LYS A 53 38.56 -1.58 -50.34
CA LYS A 53 37.63 -1.15 -51.40
C LYS A 53 36.61 -0.12 -50.93
N LYS A 54 36.50 0.12 -49.61
CA LYS A 54 35.54 1.09 -49.08
C LYS A 54 36.04 2.51 -49.37
N GLU A 55 35.27 3.23 -50.16
CA GLU A 55 35.41 4.68 -50.30
C GLU A 55 34.78 5.35 -49.08
N TRP A 56 35.58 6.13 -48.36
CA TRP A 56 35.13 6.84 -47.18
C TRP A 56 34.60 8.21 -47.59
N LEU A 57 33.29 8.39 -47.45
CA LEU A 57 32.62 9.65 -47.74
C LEU A 57 32.33 10.34 -46.42
N LEU A 58 33.00 11.48 -46.16
CA LEU A 58 32.86 12.22 -44.91
C LEU A 58 31.40 12.56 -44.57
N PHE A 59 30.57 12.80 -45.59
CA PHE A 59 29.17 13.10 -45.40
C PHE A 59 28.38 11.90 -44.85
N ASP A 60 28.51 10.74 -45.49
CA ASP A 60 27.75 9.53 -45.14
C ASP A 60 28.33 8.81 -43.91
N ASP A 61 29.65 8.81 -43.76
CA ASP A 61 30.35 8.09 -42.69
C ASP A 61 30.47 8.91 -41.39
N VAL A 62 30.36 10.24 -41.44
CA VAL A 62 30.57 11.10 -40.24
C VAL A 62 29.41 12.06 -40.01
N PHE A 63 29.04 12.85 -41.01
CA PHE A 63 28.05 13.90 -40.82
C PHE A 63 26.64 13.35 -40.59
N LEU A 64 26.21 12.38 -41.39
CA LEU A 64 24.88 11.79 -41.31
C LEU A 64 24.65 11.01 -39.98
N PRO A 65 25.58 10.14 -39.52
CA PRO A 65 25.49 9.51 -38.21
C PRO A 65 25.50 10.51 -37.05
N PHE A 66 26.26 11.60 -37.17
CA PHE A 66 26.32 12.67 -36.16
C PHE A 66 25.01 13.48 -36.09
N LEU A 67 24.43 13.82 -37.22
CA LEU A 67 23.12 14.47 -37.25
C LEU A 67 22.04 13.55 -36.65
N LEU A 68 22.07 12.27 -37.01
CA LEU A 68 21.12 11.29 -36.50
C LEU A 68 21.28 11.06 -34.99
N SER A 69 22.49 11.11 -34.45
CA SER A 69 22.71 10.97 -33.01
C SER A 69 22.15 12.15 -32.22
N ILE A 70 22.28 13.38 -32.73
CA ILE A 70 21.65 14.57 -32.13
C ILE A 70 20.13 14.43 -32.17
N ILE A 71 19.56 14.04 -33.32
CA ILE A 71 18.13 13.81 -33.47
C ILE A 71 17.66 12.76 -32.46
N PHE A 72 18.37 11.64 -32.34
CA PHE A 72 18.01 10.56 -31.43
C PHE A 72 18.05 11.00 -29.96
N LEU A 73 19.07 11.79 -29.58
CA LEU A 73 19.25 12.29 -28.22
C LEU A 73 18.17 13.31 -27.82
N ILE A 74 17.61 14.05 -28.79
CA ILE A 74 16.45 14.93 -28.60
C ILE A 74 15.14 14.14 -28.66
N PHE A 75 15.03 13.18 -29.56
CA PHE A 75 13.82 12.41 -29.78
C PHE A 75 13.47 11.54 -28.58
N LEU A 76 14.46 10.92 -27.95
CA LEU A 76 14.27 10.05 -26.77
C LEU A 76 13.54 10.75 -25.61
N PRO A 77 13.96 11.94 -25.11
CA PRO A 77 13.23 12.64 -24.07
C PRO A 77 11.85 13.13 -24.53
N LEU A 78 11.67 13.45 -25.81
CA LEU A 78 10.35 13.78 -26.35
C LEU A 78 9.39 12.59 -26.29
N VAL A 79 9.86 11.39 -26.64
CA VAL A 79 9.09 10.15 -26.52
C VAL A 79 8.76 9.85 -25.05
N ASN A 80 9.72 10.03 -24.14
CA ASN A 80 9.46 9.87 -22.71
C ASN A 80 8.41 10.87 -22.20
N LEU A 81 8.49 12.14 -22.60
CA LEU A 81 7.48 13.13 -22.23
C LEU A 81 6.09 12.80 -22.79
N LEU A 82 6.03 12.24 -23.99
CA LEU A 82 4.79 11.75 -24.56
C LEU A 82 4.24 10.56 -23.76
N TYR A 83 5.12 9.60 -23.41
CA TYR A 83 4.77 8.47 -22.56
C TYR A 83 4.22 8.92 -21.20
N ASP A 84 4.89 9.84 -20.52
CA ASP A 84 4.45 10.40 -19.23
C ASP A 84 3.09 11.09 -19.34
N LYS A 85 2.82 11.79 -20.45
CA LYS A 85 1.49 12.36 -20.71
C LYS A 85 0.42 11.30 -20.91
N PHE A 86 0.73 10.21 -21.60
CA PHE A 86 -0.21 9.09 -21.77
C PHE A 86 -0.48 8.38 -20.44
N GLU A 87 0.56 8.11 -19.65
CA GLU A 87 0.43 7.45 -18.36
C GLU A 87 -0.31 8.33 -17.35
N GLY A 88 0.13 9.58 -17.19
CA GLY A 88 -0.47 10.57 -16.30
C GLY A 88 -1.89 10.97 -16.69
N GLY A 89 -2.19 11.01 -18.00
CA GLY A 89 -3.51 11.40 -18.50
C GLY A 89 -4.57 10.29 -18.43
N TRP A 90 -4.20 9.03 -18.69
CA TRP A 90 -5.18 7.95 -18.87
C TRP A 90 -5.16 6.90 -17.76
N ILE A 91 -3.96 6.52 -17.28
CA ILE A 91 -3.78 5.34 -16.44
C ILE A 91 -3.83 5.72 -14.95
N VAL A 92 -3.06 6.74 -14.57
CA VAL A 92 -2.97 7.24 -13.18
C VAL A 92 -4.32 7.65 -12.59
N PRO A 93 -5.19 8.44 -13.26
CA PRO A 93 -6.46 8.85 -12.65
C PRO A 93 -7.42 7.68 -12.45
N LYS A 94 -7.38 6.65 -13.32
CA LYS A 94 -8.20 5.44 -13.13
C LYS A 94 -7.74 4.62 -11.93
N ARG A 95 -6.43 4.42 -11.78
CA ARG A 95 -5.86 3.71 -10.63
C ARG A 95 -6.13 4.43 -9.32
N LEU A 96 -5.97 5.76 -9.28
CA LEU A 96 -6.27 6.56 -8.10
C LEU A 96 -7.74 6.51 -7.69
N LYS A 97 -8.68 6.50 -8.65
CA LYS A 97 -10.11 6.32 -8.36
C LYS A 97 -10.40 4.97 -7.73
N ILE A 98 -9.81 3.89 -8.25
CA ILE A 98 -10.01 2.54 -7.72
C ILE A 98 -9.44 2.41 -6.31
N LEU A 99 -8.23 2.94 -6.07
CA LEU A 99 -7.60 2.92 -4.75
C LEU A 99 -8.43 3.71 -3.72
N ARG A 100 -8.87 4.93 -4.06
CA ARG A 100 -9.74 5.71 -3.18
C ARG A 100 -11.06 5.01 -2.89
N ALA A 101 -11.69 4.39 -3.89
CA ALA A 101 -12.92 3.64 -3.70
C ALA A 101 -12.72 2.46 -2.75
N LYS A 102 -11.59 1.74 -2.86
CA LYS A 102 -11.23 0.63 -1.96
C LYS A 102 -11.03 1.13 -0.51
N THR A 103 -10.24 2.18 -0.31
CA THR A 103 -9.99 2.74 1.03
C THR A 103 -11.29 3.24 1.68
N ILE A 104 -12.17 3.89 0.92
CA ILE A 104 -13.46 4.35 1.45
C ILE A 104 -14.35 3.17 1.84
N ALA A 105 -14.35 2.08 1.06
CA ALA A 105 -15.12 0.88 1.38
C ALA A 105 -14.61 0.19 2.64
N GLU A 106 -13.30 0.10 2.81
CA GLU A 106 -12.64 -0.50 3.99
C GLU A 106 -12.94 0.30 5.26
N VAL A 107 -12.72 1.62 5.24
CA VAL A 107 -13.05 2.50 6.37
C VAL A 107 -14.54 2.43 6.71
N ARG A 108 -15.42 2.33 5.71
CA ARG A 108 -16.86 2.17 5.95
C ARG A 108 -17.20 0.83 6.58
N ALA A 109 -16.56 -0.26 6.14
CA ALA A 109 -16.77 -1.58 6.71
C ALA A 109 -16.32 -1.65 8.17
N GLU A 110 -15.15 -1.09 8.49
CA GLU A 110 -14.67 -0.98 9.88
C GLU A 110 -15.63 -0.17 10.75
N ARG A 111 -16.11 0.97 10.24
CA ARG A 111 -17.05 1.81 10.99
C ARG A 111 -18.39 1.11 11.25
N SER A 112 -18.89 0.35 10.28
CA SER A 112 -20.10 -0.45 10.45
C SER A 112 -19.87 -1.56 11.48
N TYR A 113 -18.73 -2.26 11.41
CA TYR A 113 -18.38 -3.30 12.37
C TYR A 113 -18.28 -2.77 13.81
N VAL A 114 -17.58 -1.65 14.01
CA VAL A 114 -17.48 -1.00 15.33
C VAL A 114 -18.86 -0.61 15.84
N LYS A 115 -19.70 -0.02 14.98
CA LYS A 115 -21.06 0.37 15.35
C LYS A 115 -21.89 -0.85 15.77
N GLU A 116 -21.87 -1.94 15.00
CA GLU A 116 -22.58 -3.18 15.34
C GLU A 116 -22.10 -3.76 16.67
N PHE A 117 -20.79 -3.81 16.90
CA PHE A 117 -20.19 -4.28 18.16
C PHE A 117 -20.59 -3.40 19.36
N GLU A 118 -20.60 -2.08 19.20
CA GLU A 118 -21.06 -1.15 20.24
C GLU A 118 -22.54 -1.35 20.55
N TYR A 119 -23.41 -1.48 19.55
CA TYR A 119 -24.84 -1.76 19.77
C TYR A 119 -25.08 -3.09 20.47
N GLU A 120 -24.38 -4.15 20.06
CA GLU A 120 -24.49 -5.47 20.68
C GLU A 120 -24.08 -5.42 22.15
N ASN A 121 -22.94 -4.81 22.46
CA ASN A 121 -22.49 -4.62 23.85
C ASN A 121 -23.43 -3.75 24.69
N LEU A 122 -23.93 -2.65 24.14
CA LEU A 122 -24.89 -1.80 24.84
C LEU A 122 -26.19 -2.56 25.12
N SER A 123 -26.67 -3.36 24.16
CA SER A 123 -27.88 -4.15 24.33
C SER A 123 -27.73 -5.28 25.38
N THR A 124 -26.58 -5.95 25.40
CA THR A 124 -26.28 -7.00 26.39
C THR A 124 -26.13 -6.41 27.79
N LEU A 125 -25.48 -5.25 27.92
CA LEU A 125 -25.38 -4.50 29.17
C LEU A 125 -26.76 -4.03 29.68
N ALA A 126 -27.60 -3.50 28.80
CA ALA A 126 -28.96 -3.08 29.16
C ALA A 126 -29.80 -4.27 29.65
N ASN A 127 -29.69 -5.42 28.98
CA ASN A 127 -30.39 -6.64 29.37
C ASN A 127 -29.89 -7.22 30.69
N SER A 128 -28.57 -7.24 30.92
CA SER A 128 -28.00 -7.71 32.19
C SER A 128 -28.38 -6.80 33.36
N LYS A 129 -28.39 -5.48 33.15
CA LYS A 129 -28.88 -4.50 34.12
C LYS A 129 -30.34 -4.77 34.49
N ARG A 130 -31.22 -4.91 33.49
CA ARG A 130 -32.65 -5.19 33.73
C ARG A 130 -32.84 -6.49 34.52
N LYS A 131 -32.06 -7.53 34.20
CA LYS A 131 -32.11 -8.81 34.92
C LYS A 131 -31.68 -8.66 36.39
N LEU A 132 -30.63 -7.87 36.64
CA LEU A 132 -30.16 -7.60 38.00
C LEU A 132 -31.17 -6.77 38.81
N GLU A 133 -31.79 -5.76 38.19
CA GLU A 133 -32.86 -4.97 38.81
C GLU A 133 -34.05 -5.86 39.22
N LEU A 134 -34.47 -6.78 38.35
CA LEU A 134 -35.52 -7.75 38.66
C LEU A 134 -35.11 -8.67 39.82
N SER A 135 -33.93 -9.29 39.77
CA SER A 135 -33.46 -10.16 40.86
C SER A 135 -33.27 -9.42 42.18
N THR A 136 -32.93 -8.13 42.14
CA THR A 136 -32.82 -7.29 43.35
C THR A 136 -34.20 -6.98 43.94
N ALA A 137 -35.21 -6.75 43.10
CA ALA A 137 -36.60 -6.59 43.53
C ALA A 137 -37.15 -7.89 44.14
N ASP A 138 -36.97 -9.02 43.45
CA ASP A 138 -37.40 -10.34 43.96
C ASP A 138 -36.74 -10.66 45.32
N LEU A 139 -35.44 -10.36 45.48
CA LEU A 139 -34.74 -10.57 46.74
C LEU A 139 -35.27 -9.65 47.84
N SER A 140 -35.58 -8.39 47.51
CA SER A 140 -36.20 -7.45 48.45
C SER A 140 -37.54 -7.97 48.95
N ASP A 141 -38.38 -8.47 48.04
CA ASP A 141 -39.70 -9.01 48.38
C ASP A 141 -39.60 -10.25 49.27
N ILE A 142 -38.67 -11.18 48.96
CA ILE A 142 -38.40 -12.36 49.80
C ILE A 142 -37.88 -11.96 51.19
N VAL A 143 -37.01 -10.95 51.27
CA VAL A 143 -36.49 -10.47 52.55
C VAL A 143 -37.59 -9.81 53.38
N GLU A 144 -38.53 -9.09 52.77
CA GLU A 144 -39.72 -8.57 53.46
C GLU A 144 -40.65 -9.70 53.93
N GLU A 145 -40.88 -10.74 53.12
CA GLU A 145 -41.70 -11.91 53.49
C GLU A 145 -41.08 -12.70 54.66
N ILE A 146 -39.76 -12.85 54.70
CA ILE A 146 -39.05 -13.52 55.80
C ILE A 146 -39.12 -12.67 57.07
N LYS A 147 -39.01 -11.34 56.95
CA LYS A 147 -39.11 -10.42 58.10
C LYS A 147 -40.47 -10.52 58.79
N ASP A 148 -41.55 -10.66 58.03
CA ASP A 148 -42.91 -10.77 58.58
C ASP A 148 -43.18 -12.13 59.26
N ASN A 149 -42.37 -13.15 58.98
CA ASN A 149 -42.54 -14.52 59.49
C ASN A 149 -41.51 -14.94 60.58
N CYS A 150 -40.66 -14.04 61.08
CA CYS A 150 -39.51 -14.43 61.92
C CYS A 150 -39.78 -14.61 63.42
N THR A 151 -39.13 -15.64 64.00
CA THR A 151 -38.92 -15.84 65.44
C THR A 151 -37.56 -15.27 65.87
N LYS A 152 -37.37 -14.93 67.16
CA LYS A 152 -36.19 -14.23 67.73
C LYS A 152 -34.78 -14.79 67.39
N ALA A 153 -34.65 -16.00 66.85
CA ALA A 153 -33.37 -16.60 66.46
C ALA A 153 -32.94 -16.24 65.02
N ASP A 154 -33.85 -15.74 64.17
CA ASP A 154 -33.61 -15.44 62.76
C ASP A 154 -33.32 -13.96 62.50
N GLU A 155 -33.49 -13.10 63.51
CA GLU A 155 -33.37 -11.64 63.42
C GLU A 155 -31.96 -11.18 62.96
N GLU A 156 -30.90 -11.83 63.44
CA GLU A 156 -29.51 -11.52 63.03
C GLU A 156 -29.23 -11.91 61.57
N ARG A 157 -29.85 -12.98 61.07
CA ARG A 157 -29.72 -13.41 59.67
C ARG A 157 -30.49 -12.49 58.74
N VAL A 158 -31.68 -12.04 59.16
CA VAL A 158 -32.48 -11.05 58.42
C VAL A 158 -31.76 -9.71 58.33
N ILE A 159 -31.11 -9.24 59.40
CA ILE A 159 -30.32 -7.99 59.37
C ILE A 159 -29.14 -8.09 58.38
N LYS A 160 -28.43 -9.22 58.34
CA LYS A 160 -27.34 -9.45 57.36
C LYS A 160 -27.83 -9.54 55.92
N LEU A 161 -29.00 -10.11 55.69
CA LEU A 161 -29.63 -10.17 54.36
C LEU A 161 -30.11 -8.79 53.90
N LEU A 162 -30.68 -7.99 54.82
CA LEU A 162 -31.08 -6.61 54.54
C LEU A 162 -29.86 -5.72 54.22
N SER A 163 -28.77 -5.85 54.96
CA SER A 163 -27.54 -5.10 54.66
C SER A 163 -26.95 -5.49 53.31
N ALA A 164 -26.88 -6.79 53.00
CA ALA A 164 -26.42 -7.26 51.70
C ALA A 164 -27.31 -6.79 50.55
N THR A 165 -28.63 -6.77 50.75
CA THR A 165 -29.59 -6.25 49.75
C THR A 165 -29.43 -4.75 49.55
N HIS A 166 -29.19 -3.98 50.61
CA HIS A 166 -28.93 -2.55 50.51
C HIS A 166 -27.60 -2.25 49.81
N GLU A 167 -26.53 -3.02 50.09
CA GLU A 167 -25.23 -2.90 49.41
C GLU A 167 -25.34 -3.24 47.91
N ILE A 168 -26.09 -4.28 47.57
CA ILE A 168 -26.37 -4.62 46.17
C ILE A 168 -27.17 -3.50 45.50
N LYS A 169 -28.19 -2.95 46.17
CA LYS A 169 -28.99 -1.84 45.66
C LYS A 169 -28.15 -0.58 45.47
N SER A 170 -27.24 -0.25 46.39
CA SER A 170 -26.33 0.89 46.24
C SER A 170 -25.35 0.68 45.09
N ALA A 171 -24.77 -0.51 44.96
CA ALA A 171 -23.89 -0.85 43.83
C ALA A 171 -24.62 -0.76 42.49
N VAL A 172 -25.90 -1.18 42.42
CA VAL A 172 -26.75 -1.02 41.24
C VAL A 172 -27.01 0.46 40.94
N THR A 173 -27.24 1.29 41.96
CA THR A 173 -27.44 2.74 41.74
C THR A 173 -26.18 3.49 41.32
N GLU A 174 -25.00 3.10 41.80
CA GLU A 174 -23.70 3.64 41.37
C GLU A 174 -23.36 3.24 39.93
N LEU A 175 -23.63 1.98 39.57
CA LEU A 175 -23.54 1.54 38.17
C LEU A 175 -24.51 2.31 37.26
N SER A 176 -25.70 2.64 37.77
CA SER A 176 -26.71 3.42 37.04
C SER A 176 -26.28 4.89 36.81
N SER A 177 -25.60 5.51 37.78
CA SER A 177 -25.08 6.88 37.64
C SER A 177 -23.84 6.94 36.73
N SER A 178 -22.96 5.94 36.81
CA SER A 178 -21.79 5.81 35.94
C SER A 178 -22.17 5.59 34.47
N ALA A 179 -23.17 4.74 34.20
CA ALA A 179 -23.70 4.51 32.86
C ALA A 179 -24.32 5.79 32.23
N LYS A 180 -24.98 6.63 33.03
CA LYS A 180 -25.62 7.86 32.55
C LYS A 180 -24.60 8.95 32.13
N ASN A 181 -23.37 8.87 32.64
CA ASN A 181 -22.28 9.76 32.25
C ASN A 181 -21.58 9.34 30.96
N LEU A 182 -21.81 8.12 30.47
CA LEU A 182 -21.26 7.59 29.22
C LEU A 182 -22.18 7.81 27.99
N GLU A 183 -23.44 8.22 28.20
CA GLU A 183 -24.41 8.57 27.15
C GLU A 183 -24.37 10.07 26.73
N LYS A 184 -23.48 10.88 27.32
CA LYS A 184 -23.33 12.32 27.06
C LYS A 184 -22.06 12.63 26.28
#